data_AF-A0A5M8SH10-F1
#
_entry.id   AF-A0A5M8SH10-F1
#
_cell.length_a   1.000
_cell.length_b   1.000
_cell.length_c   1.000
_cell.angle_alpha   90.00
_cell.angle_beta   90.00
_cell.angle_gamma   90.00
#
_symmetry.space_group_name_H-M   'P 1'
#
loop_
_entity.id
_entity.type
_entity.pdbx_description
1 polymer ?
#
loop_
_entity_poly.entity_id
_entity_poly.type
_entity_poly.pdbx_seq_one_letter_code
_entity_poly.pdbx_strand_id
1 'polypeptide(L)'
;MGREAECACDWNGKQVEVRALIEPPDLILRGGFRQRLPLAELENVSADGDQLRFRYRGETVALVLGTAMVARWLKSLTAPPPTLAKKMGISAKTAIRIFGSMDDPALTEAVSAAASTSARPPDLILARVNIPAELESALECAAEQIEAGVPIWFIYPKGKGSALGENQIRAKALAAGMVDTKVAAVSATLTALRFVKRKQPAGNLG
;
A
#
# COMPACT_ATOMS: atom_id res chain seq x y z
N MET A 1 -9.37 -9.19 5.54
CA MET A 1 -9.43 -9.75 6.91
C MET A 1 -8.73 -11.11 6.91
N GLY A 2 -7.93 -11.45 7.93
CA GLY A 2 -7.17 -12.72 7.99
C GLY A 2 -5.65 -12.57 8.04
N ARG A 3 -5.14 -11.47 8.60
CA ARG A 3 -3.73 -11.30 8.98
C ARG A 3 -3.55 -11.27 10.49
N GLU A 4 -4.60 -11.53 11.25
CA GLU A 4 -4.58 -11.59 12.71
C GLU A 4 -5.25 -12.89 13.15
N ALA A 5 -4.71 -13.52 14.19
CA ALA A 5 -5.24 -14.74 14.78
C ALA A 5 -4.86 -14.81 16.27
N GLU A 6 -5.76 -15.31 17.10
CA GLU A 6 -5.40 -15.82 18.43
C GLU A 6 -5.04 -17.30 18.27
N CYS A 7 -3.87 -17.69 18.78
CA CYS A 7 -3.32 -19.02 18.59
C CYS A 7 -2.29 -19.37 19.67
N ALA A 8 -2.13 -20.67 19.90
CA ALA A 8 -0.97 -21.20 20.59
C ALA A 8 0.29 -20.94 19.74
N CYS A 9 1.30 -20.34 20.38
CA CYS A 9 2.66 -20.21 19.86
C CYS A 9 3.56 -21.17 20.62
N ASP A 10 4.20 -22.09 19.90
CA ASP A 10 5.34 -22.85 20.40
C ASP A 10 6.61 -22.09 20.05
N TRP A 11 7.36 -21.65 21.05
CA TRP A 11 8.63 -20.98 20.89
C TRP A 11 9.71 -21.77 21.62
N ASN A 12 10.59 -22.42 20.85
CA ASN A 12 11.64 -23.30 21.35
C ASN A 12 11.13 -24.36 22.36
N GLY A 13 9.96 -24.95 22.10
CA GLY A 13 9.30 -25.95 22.94
C GLY A 13 8.44 -25.37 24.08
N LYS A 14 8.43 -24.04 24.28
CA LYS A 14 7.56 -23.39 25.25
C LYS A 14 6.30 -22.89 24.57
N GLN A 15 5.15 -23.42 25.02
CA GLN A 15 3.85 -23.05 24.49
C GLN A 15 3.21 -21.91 25.27
N VAL A 16 2.62 -20.97 24.55
CA VAL A 16 1.95 -19.79 25.11
C VAL A 16 0.92 -19.24 24.14
N GLU A 17 -0.22 -18.81 24.67
CA GLU A 17 -1.26 -18.15 23.88
C GLU A 17 -0.84 -16.73 23.48
N VAL A 18 -0.98 -16.45 22.18
CA VAL A 18 -0.67 -15.14 21.61
C VAL A 18 -1.74 -14.71 20.62
N ARG A 19 -1.88 -13.40 20.48
CA ARG A 19 -2.46 -12.76 19.32
C ARG A 19 -1.35 -12.43 18.33
N ALA A 20 -1.32 -13.16 17.22
CA ALA A 20 -0.38 -12.97 16.14
C ALA A 20 -0.99 -12.04 15.07
N LEU A 21 -0.20 -11.12 14.53
CA LEU A 21 -0.60 -10.16 13.50
C LEU A 21 0.51 -9.97 12.46
N ILE A 22 0.23 -10.23 11.18
CA ILE A 22 1.10 -9.83 10.07
C ILE A 22 0.83 -8.36 9.75
N GLU A 23 1.74 -7.49 10.15
CA GLU A 23 1.74 -6.05 9.87
C GLU A 23 3.09 -5.68 9.23
N PRO A 24 3.24 -5.86 7.90
CA PRO A 24 4.54 -5.64 7.24
C PRO A 24 5.12 -4.27 7.57
N PRO A 25 6.41 -4.17 7.93
CA PRO A 25 7.44 -5.19 7.70
C PRO A 25 7.58 -6.23 8.84
N ASP A 26 6.66 -6.31 9.80
CA ASP A 26 6.76 -7.19 10.97
C ASP A 26 5.68 -8.28 11.03
N LEU A 27 6.02 -9.37 11.71
CA LEU A 27 5.07 -10.24 12.39
C LEU A 27 5.07 -9.85 13.87
N ILE A 28 3.90 -9.51 14.41
CA ILE A 28 3.75 -9.04 15.79
C ILE A 28 3.07 -10.13 16.60
N LEU A 29 3.68 -10.52 17.71
CA LEU A 29 3.09 -11.40 18.72
C LEU A 29 2.79 -10.58 19.97
N ARG A 30 1.58 -10.73 20.51
CA ARG A 30 1.11 -10.08 21.76
C ARG A 30 0.42 -11.12 22.64
N GLY A 31 0.36 -10.92 23.94
CA GLY A 31 -0.30 -11.86 24.87
C GLY A 31 0.70 -12.33 25.92
N GLY A 32 0.87 -13.65 26.07
CA GLY A 32 1.78 -14.20 27.08
C GLY A 32 3.25 -13.80 26.92
N PHE A 33 3.63 -13.21 25.78
CA PHE A 33 4.79 -12.35 25.63
C PHE A 33 4.54 -11.32 24.52
N ARG A 34 5.48 -10.39 24.34
CA ARG A 34 5.44 -9.40 23.25
C ARG A 34 6.71 -9.46 22.43
N GLN A 35 6.57 -9.66 21.13
CA GLN A 35 7.67 -9.63 20.17
C GLN A 35 7.23 -8.96 18.86
N ARG A 36 8.17 -8.27 18.21
CA ARG A 36 8.05 -7.81 16.82
C ARG A 36 9.17 -8.47 16.04
N LEU A 37 8.82 -9.38 15.16
CA LEU A 37 9.75 -10.15 14.35
C LEU A 37 9.78 -9.51 12.95
N PRO A 38 10.88 -8.90 12.53
CA PRO A 38 11.00 -8.41 11.16
C PRO A 38 10.80 -9.56 10.18
N LEU A 39 9.90 -9.39 9.20
CA LEU A 39 9.60 -10.44 8.21
C LEU A 39 10.84 -10.87 7.42
N ALA A 40 11.80 -9.95 7.23
CA ALA A 40 13.06 -10.21 6.56
C ALA A 40 14.05 -11.08 7.37
N GLU A 41 13.85 -11.20 8.68
CA GLU A 41 14.65 -12.06 9.57
C GLU A 41 14.00 -13.44 9.78
N LEU A 42 12.83 -13.71 9.19
CA LEU A 42 12.18 -15.01 9.27
C LEU A 42 12.82 -15.98 8.27
N GLU A 43 13.28 -17.11 8.78
CA GLU A 43 13.92 -18.15 7.99
C GLU A 43 13.02 -19.39 7.88
N ASN A 44 13.13 -20.14 6.78
CA ASN A 44 12.44 -21.42 6.58
C ASN A 44 10.93 -21.40 6.85
N VAL A 45 10.27 -20.30 6.46
CA VAL A 45 8.82 -20.15 6.60
C VAL A 45 8.10 -21.24 5.81
N SER A 46 7.34 -22.07 6.50
CA SER A 46 6.71 -23.27 5.93
C SER A 46 5.39 -23.62 6.63
N ALA A 47 4.57 -24.41 5.95
CA ALA A 47 3.36 -25.00 6.51
C ALA A 47 3.65 -26.43 6.95
N ASP A 48 3.21 -26.78 8.16
CA ASP A 48 3.21 -28.14 8.69
C ASP A 48 1.83 -28.43 9.30
N GLY A 49 0.94 -29.02 8.51
CA GLY A 49 -0.45 -29.26 8.90
C GLY A 49 -1.19 -27.96 9.25
N ASP A 50 -1.60 -27.83 10.50
CA ASP A 50 -2.27 -26.67 11.06
C ASP A 50 -1.31 -25.62 11.65
N GLN A 51 0.00 -25.83 11.52
CA GLN A 51 1.05 -24.97 12.05
C GLN A 51 1.79 -24.20 10.95
N LEU A 52 2.03 -22.93 11.19
CA LEU A 52 2.98 -22.12 10.44
C LEU A 52 4.32 -22.16 11.18
N ARG A 53 5.35 -22.75 10.58
CA ARG A 53 6.69 -22.88 11.17
C ARG A 53 7.69 -21.93 10.52
N PHE A 54 8.60 -21.41 11.32
CA PHE A 54 9.74 -20.62 10.86
C PHE A 54 10.85 -20.63 11.92
N ARG A 55 12.01 -20.10 11.55
CA ARG A 55 13.10 -19.81 12.49
C ARG A 55 13.26 -18.30 12.63
N TYR A 56 13.61 -17.86 13.83
CA TYR A 56 13.92 -16.48 14.13
C TYR A 56 15.12 -16.43 15.09
N ARG A 57 16.21 -15.78 14.67
CA ARG A 57 17.46 -15.67 15.47
C ARG A 57 17.98 -17.02 15.98
N GLY A 58 17.86 -18.07 15.15
CA GLY A 58 18.29 -19.43 15.47
C GLY A 58 17.30 -20.26 16.29
N GLU A 59 16.21 -19.67 16.78
CA GLU A 59 15.16 -20.34 17.56
C GLU A 59 14.02 -20.82 16.65
N THR A 60 13.41 -21.96 16.98
CA THR A 60 12.26 -22.50 16.24
C THR A 60 10.96 -21.96 16.78
N VAL A 61 10.07 -21.51 15.90
CA VAL A 61 8.77 -20.98 16.25
C VAL A 61 7.68 -21.66 15.41
N ALA A 62 6.56 -22.03 16.04
CA ALA A 62 5.38 -22.54 15.37
C ALA A 62 4.12 -21.86 15.88
N LEU A 63 3.27 -21.39 14.97
CA LEU A 63 1.95 -20.82 15.29
C LEU A 63 0.86 -21.79 14.84
N VAL A 64 -0.01 -22.21 15.76
CA VAL A 64 -1.14 -23.11 15.48
C VAL A 64 -2.33 -22.31 14.97
N LEU A 65 -2.46 -22.15 13.65
CA LEU A 65 -3.43 -21.23 13.02
C LEU A 65 -4.63 -21.95 12.37
N GLY A 66 -4.55 -23.27 12.21
CA GLY A 66 -5.47 -24.03 11.37
C GLY A 66 -5.03 -24.00 9.90
N THR A 67 -5.25 -25.11 9.18
CA THR A 67 -4.75 -25.35 7.81
C THR A 67 -5.07 -24.23 6.82
N ALA A 68 -6.31 -23.74 6.82
CA ALA A 68 -6.75 -22.66 5.92
C ALA A 68 -6.02 -21.34 6.19
N MET A 69 -5.75 -21.01 7.46
CA MET A 69 -5.04 -19.79 7.83
C MET A 69 -3.55 -19.92 7.56
N VAL A 70 -2.94 -21.08 7.85
CA VAL A 70 -1.53 -21.40 7.52
C VAL A 70 -1.27 -21.18 6.03
N ALA A 71 -2.10 -21.74 5.14
CA ALA A 71 -1.93 -21.56 3.70
C ALA A 71 -1.96 -20.09 3.27
N ARG A 72 -2.85 -19.29 3.89
CA ARG A 72 -2.97 -17.85 3.62
C ARG A 72 -1.79 -17.05 4.16
N TRP A 73 -1.32 -17.38 5.35
CA TRP A 73 -0.21 -16.69 5.99
C TRP A 73 1.11 -17.04 5.32
N LEU A 74 1.35 -18.32 5.02
CA LEU A 74 2.51 -18.76 4.25
C LEU A 74 2.61 -17.97 2.95
N LYS A 75 1.54 -17.92 2.16
CA LYS A 75 1.49 -17.11 0.94
C LYS A 75 1.76 -15.63 1.18
N SER A 76 1.28 -15.05 2.29
CA SER A 76 1.52 -13.63 2.60
C SER A 76 2.96 -13.33 3.04
N LEU A 77 3.65 -14.30 3.62
CA LEU A 77 5.01 -14.16 4.15
C LEU A 77 6.08 -14.49 3.11
N THR A 78 5.79 -15.39 2.18
CA THR A 78 6.74 -15.83 1.14
C THR A 78 6.51 -15.16 -0.21
N ALA A 79 5.37 -14.48 -0.42
CA ALA A 79 5.15 -13.74 -1.64
C ALA A 79 6.14 -12.57 -1.75
N PRO A 80 6.66 -12.30 -2.96
CA PRO A 80 7.49 -11.12 -3.18
C PRO A 80 6.71 -9.84 -2.80
N PRO A 81 7.40 -8.78 -2.35
CA PRO A 81 6.77 -7.51 -2.09
C PRO A 81 5.93 -7.04 -3.30
N PRO A 82 4.76 -6.42 -3.08
CA PRO A 82 3.96 -5.93 -4.19
C PRO A 82 4.74 -4.90 -5.00
N THR A 83 4.70 -5.03 -6.33
CA THR A 83 5.29 -4.06 -7.26
C THR A 83 4.68 -2.69 -7.08
N LEU A 84 5.38 -1.63 -7.52
CA LEU A 84 4.85 -0.27 -7.45
C LEU A 84 3.55 -0.13 -8.27
N ALA A 85 3.48 -0.72 -9.46
CA ALA A 85 2.25 -0.80 -10.25
C ALA A 85 1.08 -1.35 -9.43
N LYS A 86 1.28 -2.48 -8.75
CA LYS A 86 0.25 -3.10 -7.91
C LYS A 86 -0.15 -2.23 -6.73
N LYS A 87 0.80 -1.55 -6.08
CA LYS A 87 0.52 -0.60 -4.99
C LYS A 87 -0.33 0.58 -5.49
N MET A 88 -0.01 1.08 -6.68
CA MET A 88 -0.68 2.21 -7.31
C MET A 88 -2.01 1.85 -8.00
N GLY A 89 -2.29 0.55 -8.17
CA GLY A 89 -3.50 0.07 -8.84
C GLY A 89 -3.40 0.09 -10.37
N ILE A 90 -2.19 0.02 -10.91
CA ILE A 90 -1.91 -0.07 -12.35
C ILE A 90 -1.82 -1.54 -12.75
N SER A 91 -2.48 -1.89 -13.85
CA SER A 91 -2.49 -3.23 -14.44
C SER A 91 -2.68 -3.16 -15.95
N ALA A 92 -2.53 -4.30 -16.63
CA ALA A 92 -2.75 -4.42 -18.07
C ALA A 92 -4.20 -4.16 -18.53
N LYS A 93 -5.11 -3.81 -17.60
CA LYS A 93 -6.49 -3.38 -17.86
C LYS A 93 -6.73 -1.91 -17.56
N THR A 94 -5.74 -1.21 -17.03
CA THR A 94 -5.87 0.17 -16.51
C THR A 94 -5.41 1.15 -17.58
N ALA A 95 -6.31 2.00 -18.07
CA ALA A 95 -5.96 3.18 -18.85
C ALA A 95 -5.54 4.30 -17.89
N ILE A 96 -4.37 4.90 -18.12
CA ILE A 96 -3.84 5.95 -17.24
C ILE A 96 -3.77 7.31 -17.95
N ARG A 97 -3.92 8.39 -17.19
CA ARG A 97 -3.55 9.74 -17.62
C ARG A 97 -2.34 10.22 -16.81
N ILE A 98 -1.34 10.77 -17.49
CA ILE A 98 -0.08 11.21 -16.88
C ILE A 98 0.03 12.73 -16.97
N PHE A 99 0.44 13.35 -15.86
CA PHE A 99 0.92 14.73 -15.81
C PHE A 99 2.34 14.74 -15.22
N GLY A 100 3.22 15.55 -15.83
CA GLY A 100 4.63 15.62 -15.45
C GLY A 100 5.47 14.43 -15.95
N SER A 101 6.78 14.47 -15.66
CA SER A 101 7.75 13.45 -16.07
C SER A 101 7.63 12.17 -15.22
N MET A 102 7.81 11.01 -15.83
CA MET A 102 7.88 9.70 -15.17
C MET A 102 9.28 9.07 -15.30
N ASP A 103 10.31 9.92 -15.27
CA ASP A 103 11.73 9.60 -15.45
C ASP A 103 12.38 8.80 -14.31
N ASP A 104 11.71 8.68 -13.15
CA ASP A 104 12.13 7.75 -12.10
C ASP A 104 11.98 6.29 -12.61
N PRO A 105 13.03 5.45 -12.53
CA PRO A 105 12.97 4.08 -13.04
C PRO A 105 11.81 3.24 -12.48
N ALA A 106 11.47 3.42 -11.19
CA ALA A 106 10.37 2.69 -10.58
C ALA A 106 9.01 3.15 -11.12
N LEU A 107 8.86 4.44 -11.42
CA LEU A 107 7.66 4.96 -12.09
C LEU A 107 7.56 4.50 -13.54
N THR A 108 8.67 4.51 -14.27
CA THR A 108 8.72 4.02 -15.66
C THR A 108 8.28 2.54 -15.72
N GLU A 109 8.83 1.70 -14.82
CA GLU A 109 8.41 0.31 -14.69
C GLU A 109 6.94 0.18 -14.28
N ALA A 110 6.46 1.00 -13.35
CA ALA A 110 5.06 0.94 -12.93
C ALA A 110 4.08 1.33 -14.04
N VAL A 111 4.43 2.35 -14.83
CA VAL A 111 3.64 2.86 -15.95
C VAL A 111 3.61 1.88 -17.12
N SER A 112 4.69 1.14 -17.38
CA SER A 112 4.74 0.15 -18.47
C SER A 112 3.77 -1.02 -18.26
N ALA A 113 3.32 -1.24 -17.03
CA ALA A 113 2.30 -2.24 -16.71
C ALA A 113 0.86 -1.80 -17.09
N ALA A 114 0.64 -0.54 -17.46
CA ALA A 114 -0.67 -0.02 -17.84
C ALA A 114 -1.14 -0.54 -19.20
N ALA A 115 -2.46 -0.56 -19.43
CA ALA A 115 -3.03 -0.95 -20.73
C ALA A 115 -2.72 0.10 -21.82
N SER A 116 -2.84 1.38 -21.46
CA SER A 116 -2.62 2.51 -22.36
C SER A 116 -2.49 3.82 -21.59
N THR A 117 -1.97 4.85 -22.27
CA THR A 117 -2.03 6.23 -21.80
C THR A 117 -3.10 6.97 -22.60
N SER A 118 -4.15 7.47 -21.93
CA SER A 118 -5.29 8.15 -22.57
C SER A 118 -5.75 9.36 -21.76
N ALA A 119 -6.17 10.42 -22.45
CA ALA A 119 -6.76 11.58 -21.81
C ALA A 119 -8.25 11.39 -21.46
N ARG A 120 -8.99 10.50 -22.15
CA ARG A 120 -10.44 10.35 -22.00
C ARG A 120 -10.97 8.94 -22.34
N PRO A 121 -11.79 8.32 -21.45
CA PRO A 121 -11.72 8.42 -19.99
C PRO A 121 -10.63 7.49 -19.43
N PRO A 122 -9.68 8.00 -18.61
CA PRO A 122 -8.73 7.16 -17.90
C PRO A 122 -9.38 6.50 -16.66
N ASP A 123 -8.86 5.35 -16.24
CA ASP A 123 -9.22 4.69 -14.99
C ASP A 123 -8.45 5.26 -13.78
N LEU A 124 -7.30 5.87 -14.03
CA LEU A 124 -6.38 6.37 -13.01
C LEU A 124 -5.56 7.54 -13.54
N ILE A 125 -5.36 8.55 -12.70
CA ILE A 125 -4.50 9.69 -13.02
C ILE A 125 -3.21 9.61 -12.19
N LEU A 126 -2.07 9.85 -12.82
CA LEU A 126 -0.75 9.95 -12.19
C LEU A 126 -0.21 11.36 -12.44
N ALA A 127 -0.04 12.14 -11.38
CA ALA A 127 0.48 13.50 -11.45
C ALA A 127 1.81 13.60 -10.70
N ARG A 128 2.91 13.70 -11.43
CA ARG A 128 4.23 14.00 -10.87
C ARG A 128 4.34 15.51 -10.66
N VAL A 129 4.43 15.93 -9.40
CA VAL A 129 4.42 17.34 -9.01
C VAL A 129 5.55 17.62 -8.01
N ASN A 130 6.33 18.66 -8.28
CA ASN A 130 7.49 19.07 -7.49
C ASN A 130 7.28 20.43 -6.82
N ILE A 131 6.42 21.28 -7.40
CA ILE A 131 6.09 22.61 -6.89
C ILE A 131 4.57 22.82 -6.79
N PRO A 132 4.10 23.78 -5.97
CA PRO A 132 2.66 24.08 -5.83
C PRO A 132 1.93 24.39 -7.14
N ALA A 133 2.56 25.11 -8.07
CA ALA A 133 1.95 25.47 -9.35
C ALA A 133 1.64 24.24 -10.23
N GLU A 134 2.51 23.21 -10.20
CA GLU A 134 2.27 21.95 -10.93
C GLU A 134 1.10 21.16 -10.32
N LEU A 135 0.97 21.20 -8.99
CA LEU A 135 -0.17 20.60 -8.29
C LEU A 135 -1.50 21.28 -8.68
N GLU A 136 -1.53 22.61 -8.71
CA GLU A 136 -2.70 23.39 -9.12
C GLU A 136 -3.06 23.08 -10.58
N SER A 137 -2.08 23.14 -11.49
CA SER A 137 -2.29 22.82 -12.89
C SER A 137 -2.79 21.39 -13.11
N ALA A 138 -2.27 20.40 -12.37
CA ALA A 138 -2.73 19.03 -12.45
C ALA A 138 -4.18 18.87 -11.99
N LEU A 139 -4.59 19.56 -10.92
CA LEU A 139 -5.97 19.57 -10.42
C LEU A 139 -6.92 20.20 -11.44
N GLU A 140 -6.54 21.35 -12.00
CA GLU A 140 -7.32 22.05 -13.03
C GLU A 140 -7.49 21.19 -14.28
N CYS A 141 -6.41 20.63 -14.81
CA CYS A 141 -6.44 19.81 -16.02
C CYS A 141 -7.20 18.48 -15.84
N ALA A 142 -7.30 17.99 -14.61
CA ALA A 142 -7.95 16.74 -14.25
C ALA A 142 -9.38 16.91 -13.72
N ALA A 143 -9.87 18.15 -13.61
CA ALA A 143 -11.11 18.46 -12.89
C ALA A 143 -12.30 17.62 -13.37
N GLU A 144 -12.53 17.52 -14.69
CA GLU A 144 -13.63 16.73 -15.26
C GLU A 144 -13.56 15.25 -14.84
N GLN A 145 -12.38 14.64 -14.90
CA GLN A 145 -12.19 13.23 -14.53
C GLN A 145 -12.32 13.03 -13.01
N ILE A 146 -11.82 13.98 -12.21
CA ILE A 146 -11.95 13.93 -10.75
C ILE A 146 -13.43 14.02 -10.35
N GLU A 147 -14.22 14.90 -10.97
CA GLU A 147 -15.67 14.98 -10.74
C GLU A 147 -16.39 13.69 -11.18
N ALA A 148 -15.93 13.05 -12.25
CA ALA A 148 -16.41 11.72 -12.67
C ALA A 148 -15.96 10.57 -11.73
N GLY A 149 -15.19 10.87 -10.68
CA GLY A 149 -14.76 9.90 -9.66
C GLY A 149 -13.47 9.16 -9.99
N VAL A 150 -12.73 9.58 -11.02
CA VAL A 150 -11.43 8.99 -11.37
C VAL A 150 -10.41 9.29 -10.26
N PRO A 151 -9.76 8.26 -9.69
CA PRO A 151 -8.71 8.46 -8.70
C PRO A 151 -7.47 9.13 -9.29
N ILE A 152 -6.79 9.94 -8.47
CA ILE A 152 -5.51 10.57 -8.81
C ILE A 152 -4.44 10.23 -7.78
N TRP A 153 -3.23 9.93 -8.25
CA TRP A 153 -2.02 9.89 -7.45
C TRP A 153 -1.22 11.18 -7.65
N PHE A 154 -0.92 11.88 -6.57
CA PHE A 154 0.12 12.91 -6.57
C PHE A 154 1.44 12.28 -6.14
N ILE A 155 2.43 12.33 -7.02
CA ILE A 155 3.77 11.79 -6.80
C ILE A 155 4.72 12.98 -6.62
N TYR A 156 5.36 13.10 -5.46
CA TYR A 156 6.13 14.28 -5.06
C TYR A 156 7.45 13.90 -4.37
N PRO A 157 8.48 14.78 -4.42
CA PRO A 157 9.72 14.56 -3.68
C PRO A 157 9.47 14.54 -2.16
N LYS A 158 10.15 13.65 -1.44
CA LYS A 158 10.15 13.64 0.03
C LYS A 158 11.43 14.26 0.60
N GLY A 159 11.35 14.77 1.84
CA GLY A 159 12.49 15.32 2.57
C GLY A 159 12.45 16.85 2.71
N LYS A 160 13.34 17.39 3.56
CA LYS A 160 13.33 18.79 4.01
C LYS A 160 13.56 19.82 2.90
N GLY A 161 14.13 19.41 1.76
CA GLY A 161 14.38 20.28 0.60
C GLY A 161 13.27 20.31 -0.45
N SER A 162 12.15 19.61 -0.24
CA SER A 162 11.05 19.62 -1.21
C SER A 162 10.29 20.94 -1.14
N ALA A 163 10.10 21.59 -2.29
CA ALA A 163 9.26 22.78 -2.41
C ALA A 163 7.77 22.49 -2.18
N LEU A 164 7.36 21.23 -2.32
CA LEU A 164 6.00 20.78 -2.10
C LEU A 164 5.95 19.70 -1.02
N GLY A 165 5.29 20.03 0.10
CA GLY A 165 5.12 19.12 1.23
C GLY A 165 3.77 18.40 1.23
N GLU A 166 3.71 17.26 1.93
CA GLU A 166 2.50 16.45 2.08
C GLU A 166 1.27 17.24 2.57
N ASN A 167 1.46 18.10 3.58
CA ASN A 167 0.36 18.91 4.14
C ASN A 167 -0.25 19.85 3.10
N GLN A 168 0.57 20.42 2.21
CA GLN A 168 0.09 21.31 1.15
C GLN A 168 -0.73 20.53 0.12
N ILE A 169 -0.26 19.34 -0.28
CA ILE A 169 -0.99 18.45 -1.19
C ILE A 169 -2.35 18.08 -0.59
N ARG A 170 -2.37 17.65 0.67
CA ARG A 170 -3.60 17.30 1.39
C ARG A 170 -4.56 18.49 1.48
N ALA A 171 -4.07 19.69 1.79
CA ALA A 171 -4.90 20.89 1.89
C ALA A 171 -5.53 21.26 0.53
N LYS A 172 -4.75 21.23 -0.56
CA LYS A 172 -5.25 21.52 -1.91
C LYS A 172 -6.25 20.46 -2.40
N ALA A 173 -5.94 19.18 -2.21
CA ALA A 173 -6.86 18.10 -2.57
C ALA A 173 -8.16 18.14 -1.76
N LEU A 174 -8.08 18.47 -0.47
CA LEU A 174 -9.26 18.67 0.38
C LEU A 174 -10.12 19.84 -0.10
N ALA A 175 -9.51 20.97 -0.49
CA ALA A 175 -10.22 22.10 -1.09
C ALA A 175 -10.92 21.73 -2.41
N ALA A 176 -10.38 20.77 -3.15
CA ALA A 176 -11.04 20.17 -4.33
C ALA A 176 -12.13 19.13 -3.97
N GLY A 177 -12.48 18.95 -2.70
CA GLY A 177 -13.50 18.01 -2.23
C GLY A 177 -13.05 16.54 -2.27
N MET A 178 -11.74 16.30 -2.20
CA MET A 178 -11.15 14.97 -2.27
C MET A 178 -10.73 14.47 -0.89
N VAL A 179 -10.53 13.16 -0.77
CA VAL A 179 -9.95 12.50 0.41
C VAL A 179 -8.83 11.59 -0.03
N ASP A 180 -7.76 11.54 0.77
CA ASP A 180 -6.73 10.54 0.55
C ASP A 180 -7.23 9.16 0.96
N THR A 181 -6.71 8.14 0.27
CA THR A 181 -7.13 6.75 0.45
C THR A 181 -5.97 5.79 0.58
N LYS A 182 -4.81 6.14 0.01
CA LYS A 182 -3.61 5.32 0.02
C LYS A 182 -2.35 6.18 -0.03
N VAL A 183 -1.27 5.65 0.49
CA VAL A 183 0.10 6.14 0.34
C VAL A 183 0.96 5.04 -0.26
N ALA A 184 1.95 5.41 -1.08
CA ALA A 184 2.94 4.49 -1.61
C ALA A 184 4.32 5.15 -1.62
N ALA A 185 5.30 4.46 -1.03
CA ALA A 185 6.70 4.76 -1.30
C ALA A 185 7.03 4.39 -2.76
N VAL A 186 7.60 5.33 -3.50
CA VAL A 186 7.94 5.17 -4.93
C VAL A 186 9.41 4.79 -5.09
N SER A 187 10.30 5.63 -4.55
CA SER A 187 11.76 5.44 -4.63
C SER A 187 12.44 6.08 -3.42
N ALA A 188 13.77 6.15 -3.43
CA ALA A 188 14.55 6.79 -2.35
C ALA A 188 14.22 8.28 -2.19
N THR A 189 13.78 8.95 -3.25
CA THR A 189 13.38 10.38 -3.28
C THR A 189 11.87 10.55 -3.46
N LEU A 190 11.24 9.52 -4.05
CA LEU A 190 9.83 9.28 -4.37
C LEU A 190 8.85 9.02 -3.22
N THR A 191 7.75 9.76 -3.08
CA THR A 191 6.53 9.27 -2.42
C THR A 191 5.27 9.65 -3.20
N ALA A 192 4.16 8.95 -2.96
CA ALA A 192 2.89 9.22 -3.61
C ALA A 192 1.69 9.10 -2.68
N LEU A 193 0.69 9.96 -2.88
CA LEU A 193 -0.60 9.95 -2.19
C LEU A 193 -1.74 9.81 -3.20
N ARG A 194 -2.67 8.89 -2.92
CA ARG A 194 -3.86 8.66 -3.73
C ARG A 194 -5.06 9.37 -3.16
N PHE A 195 -5.76 10.12 -4.00
CA PHE A 195 -6.98 10.82 -3.66
C PHE A 195 -8.15 10.36 -4.53
N VAL A 196 -9.35 10.45 -3.97
CA VAL A 196 -10.63 10.24 -4.66
C VAL A 196 -11.59 11.36 -4.31
N LYS A 197 -12.52 11.71 -5.20
CA LYS A 197 -13.61 12.62 -4.88
C LYS A 197 -14.49 12.00 -3.78
N ARG A 198 -14.90 12.80 -2.80
CA ARG A 198 -15.91 12.36 -1.82
C ARG A 198 -17.21 12.09 -2.54
N LYS A 199 -17.78 10.90 -2.38
CA LYS A 199 -19.20 10.70 -2.69
C LYS A 199 -19.98 11.49 -1.64
N GLN A 200 -20.80 12.45 -2.06
CA GLN A 200 -21.81 12.98 -1.14
C GLN A 200 -22.73 11.81 -0.76
N PRO A 201 -23.05 11.61 0.53
CA PRO A 201 -24.14 10.71 0.87
C PRO A 201 -25.37 11.19 0.10
N ALA A 202 -26.07 10.28 -0.57
CA ALA A 202 -27.34 10.61 -1.21
C ALA A 202 -28.22 11.23 -0.12
N GLY A 203 -28.48 12.54 -0.23
CA GLY A 203 -29.30 13.24 0.73
C GLY A 203 -30.65 12.54 0.78
N ASN A 204 -31.08 12.12 1.98
CA ASN A 204 -32.48 11.79 2.20
C ASN A 204 -33.27 13.05 1.83
N LEU A 205 -33.93 13.00 0.68
CA LEU A 205 -35.07 13.86 0.36
C LEU A 205 -36.16 13.47 1.36
N GLY A 206 -36.18 14.19 2.48
CA GLY A 206 -37.33 14.26 3.39
C GLY A 206 -38.36 15.25 2.90
#